data_AF-A0A1G9KI51-F1
#
_entry.id   AF-A0A1G9KI51-F1
#
_cell.length_a   1.000
_cell.length_b   1.000
_cell.length_c   1.000
_cell.angle_alpha   90.00
_cell.angle_beta   90.00
_cell.angle_gamma   90.00
#
_symmetry.space_group_name_H-M   'P 1'
#
loop_
_entity.id
_entity.type
_entity.pdbx_description
1 polymer ?
#
loop_
_entity_poly.entity_id
_entity_poly.type
_entity_poly.pdbx_seq_one_letter_code
_entity_poly.pdbx_strand_id
1 'polypeptide(L)'
;MIIHITSKERWSSAREEGYYVPSTLSEQGYINCSRPPQLIEVIARVFQGREDLLLLCIDEEKVEADIVYEDLYDSGEKYPHIYGALNLDAVMEVCDFIADEKVHLTSWDKMLE
;
A
#
# COMPACT_ATOMS: atom_id res chain seq x y z
N MET A 1 -3.06 -10.44 -4.48
CA MET A 1 -2.58 -9.06 -4.70
C MET A 1 -2.95 -8.24 -3.49
N ILE A 2 -2.00 -7.46 -2.99
CA ILE A 2 -2.19 -6.48 -1.90
C ILE A 2 -1.80 -5.09 -2.40
N ILE A 3 -2.26 -4.06 -1.70
CA ILE A 3 -2.06 -2.66 -2.08
C ILE A 3 -1.36 -1.92 -0.95
N HIS A 4 -0.30 -1.19 -1.27
CA HIS A 4 0.34 -0.26 -0.34
C HIS A 4 0.11 1.18 -0.80
N ILE A 5 -0.27 2.06 0.13
CA ILE A 5 -0.41 3.50 -0.12
C ILE A 5 0.89 4.20 0.28
N THR A 6 1.49 4.95 -0.63
CA THR A 6 2.72 5.71 -0.35
C THR A 6 2.70 7.09 -1.00
N SER A 7 3.71 7.92 -0.72
CA SER A 7 3.89 9.18 -1.43
C SER A 7 4.70 9.01 -2.72
N LYS A 8 4.47 9.90 -3.68
CA LYS A 8 5.24 9.97 -4.94
C LYS A 8 6.74 10.06 -4.71
N GLU A 9 7.14 10.90 -3.76
CA GLU A 9 8.54 11.10 -3.39
C GLU A 9 9.17 9.78 -2.91
N ARG A 10 8.52 9.07 -1.99
CA ARG A 10 9.07 7.84 -1.42
C ARG A 10 9.17 6.72 -2.45
N TRP A 11 8.20 6.62 -3.34
CA TRP A 11 8.29 5.69 -4.46
C TRP A 11 9.44 6.04 -5.41
N SER A 12 9.65 7.34 -5.69
CA SER A 12 10.77 7.78 -6.53
C SER A 12 12.12 7.40 -5.92
N SER A 13 12.33 7.66 -4.62
CA SER A 13 13.56 7.27 -3.92
C SER A 13 13.76 5.75 -3.95
N ALA A 14 12.71 4.98 -3.71
CA ALA A 14 12.80 3.51 -3.75
C ALA A 14 13.23 2.99 -5.13
N ARG A 15 12.78 3.62 -6.22
CA ARG A 15 13.21 3.27 -7.58
C ARG A 15 14.69 3.57 -7.84
N GLU A 16 15.24 4.60 -7.21
CA GLU A 16 16.67 4.93 -7.29
C GLU A 16 17.51 3.97 -6.43
N GLU A 17 16.99 3.60 -5.26
CA GLU A 17 17.67 2.71 -4.29
C GLU A 17 17.55 1.22 -4.64
N GLY A 18 16.56 0.84 -5.45
CA GLY A 18 16.31 -0.55 -5.87
C GLY A 18 15.45 -1.36 -4.90
N TYR A 19 15.06 -0.79 -3.77
CA TYR A 19 14.17 -1.40 -2.76
C TYR A 19 13.27 -0.33 -2.14
N TYR A 20 12.06 -0.73 -1.74
CA TYR A 20 11.12 0.13 -1.05
C TYR A 20 11.18 -0.09 0.47
N VAL A 21 11.63 0.93 1.19
CA VAL A 21 11.82 0.92 2.66
C VAL A 21 11.12 2.14 3.27
N PRO A 22 9.83 2.03 3.64
CA PRO A 22 9.12 3.15 4.28
C PRO A 22 9.57 3.31 5.74
N SER A 23 9.36 4.51 6.29
CA SER A 23 9.67 4.77 7.71
C SER A 23 8.89 3.85 8.66
N THR A 24 7.69 3.41 8.27
CA THR A 24 6.90 2.45 9.05
C THR A 24 7.64 1.14 9.27
N LEU A 25 8.50 0.71 8.34
CA LEU A 25 9.28 -0.51 8.54
C LEU A 25 10.26 -0.35 9.70
N SER A 26 10.92 0.80 9.82
CA SER A 26 11.80 1.08 10.97
C SER A 26 11.06 1.41 12.27
N GLU A 27 9.87 1.99 12.18
CA GLU A 27 9.10 2.45 13.35
C GLU A 27 8.21 1.34 13.95
N GLN A 28 7.58 0.53 13.10
CA GLN A 28 6.58 -0.48 13.46
C GLN A 28 7.09 -1.90 13.23
N GLY A 29 8.11 -2.07 12.39
CA GLY A 29 8.65 -3.39 12.01
C GLY A 29 7.99 -3.99 10.77
N TYR A 30 7.04 -3.30 10.13
CA TYR A 30 6.33 -3.81 8.95
C TYR A 30 5.82 -2.69 8.00
N ILE A 31 5.49 -3.10 6.78
CA ILE A 31 4.83 -2.27 5.76
C ILE A 31 3.33 -2.59 5.78
N ASN A 32 2.51 -1.56 6.03
CA ASN A 32 1.05 -1.67 6.01
C ASN A 32 0.53 -1.83 4.59
N CYS A 33 -0.14 -2.95 4.32
CA CYS A 33 -0.84 -3.15 3.07
C CYS A 33 -2.34 -3.33 3.33
N SER A 34 -3.11 -3.30 2.26
CA SER A 34 -4.56 -3.48 2.28
C SER A 34 -4.96 -4.40 1.16
N ARG A 35 -6.00 -5.20 1.39
CA ARG A 35 -6.75 -5.83 0.32
C ARG A 35 -7.58 -4.76 -0.40
N PRO A 36 -7.93 -4.95 -1.68
CA PRO A 36 -8.71 -3.95 -2.40
C PRO A 36 -10.02 -3.52 -1.71
N PRO A 37 -10.82 -4.40 -1.07
CA PRO A 37 -12.03 -3.99 -0.33
C PRO A 37 -11.77 -3.11 0.90
N GLN A 38 -10.57 -3.19 1.49
CA GLN A 38 -10.18 -2.43 2.69
C GLN A 38 -9.74 -1.00 2.36
N LEU A 39 -9.38 -0.75 1.09
CA LEU A 39 -8.66 0.44 0.69
C LEU A 39 -9.44 1.73 0.96
N ILE A 40 -10.76 1.71 0.72
CA ILE A 40 -11.62 2.87 0.94
C ILE A 40 -11.64 3.33 2.39
N GLU A 41 -11.74 2.39 3.32
CA GLU A 41 -11.74 2.71 4.74
C GLU A 41 -10.37 3.27 5.18
N VAL A 42 -9.28 2.65 4.73
CA VAL A 42 -7.92 3.10 5.04
C VAL A 42 -7.65 4.50 4.49
N ILE A 43 -8.05 4.78 3.25
CA ILE A 43 -7.93 6.11 2.64
C ILE A 43 -8.66 7.15 3.48
N ALA A 44 -9.94 6.90 3.79
CA ALA A 44 -10.77 7.84 4.54
C ALA A 44 -10.23 8.10 5.95
N ARG A 45 -9.64 7.09 6.60
CA ARG A 45 -9.15 7.18 7.98
C ARG A 45 -7.75 7.80 8.09
N VAL A 46 -6.86 7.50 7.15
CA VAL A 46 -5.41 7.79 7.28
C VAL A 46 -4.93 8.87 6.32
N PHE A 47 -5.54 8.95 5.13
CA PHE A 47 -4.97 9.68 4.00
C PHE A 47 -5.85 10.82 3.49
N GLN A 48 -6.95 11.14 4.18
CA GLN A 48 -7.90 12.19 3.78
C GLN A 48 -7.19 13.53 3.51
N GLY A 49 -7.45 14.13 2.34
CA GLY A 49 -6.90 15.42 1.94
C GLY A 49 -5.48 15.40 1.40
N ARG A 50 -4.88 14.21 1.20
CA ARG A 50 -3.56 14.06 0.57
C ARG A 50 -3.69 13.91 -0.94
N GLU A 51 -2.86 14.65 -1.67
CA GLU A 51 -2.87 14.69 -3.15
C GLU A 51 -1.59 14.10 -3.77
N ASP A 52 -0.60 13.77 -2.94
CA ASP A 52 0.73 13.30 -3.34
C ASP A 52 0.86 11.77 -3.27
N LEU A 53 -0.25 11.04 -3.37
CA LEU A 53 -0.29 9.61 -3.10
C LEU A 53 -0.15 8.76 -4.36
N LEU A 54 0.39 7.57 -4.14
CA LEU A 54 0.45 6.46 -5.08
C LEU A 54 -0.11 5.21 -4.41
N LEU A 55 -0.68 4.34 -5.24
CA LEU A 55 -1.09 3.00 -4.88
C LEU A 55 -0.17 2.00 -5.58
N LEU A 56 0.60 1.25 -4.78
CA LEU A 56 1.46 0.18 -5.26
C LEU A 56 0.67 -1.12 -5.22
N CYS A 57 0.44 -1.72 -6.38
CA CYS A 57 -0.26 -2.99 -6.49
C CYS A 57 0.79 -4.12 -6.52
N ILE A 58 0.76 -4.96 -5.50
CA ILE A 58 1.85 -5.88 -5.16
C ILE A 58 1.40 -7.33 -5.39
N ASP A 59 2.23 -8.07 -6.11
CA ASP A 59 2.15 -9.52 -6.28
C ASP A 59 2.74 -10.21 -5.06
N GLU A 60 1.89 -10.80 -4.23
CA GLU A 60 2.30 -11.46 -2.99
C GLU A 60 3.25 -12.63 -3.24
N GLU A 61 3.12 -13.32 -4.38
CA GLU A 61 3.96 -14.48 -4.72
C GLU A 61 5.39 -14.09 -5.08
N LYS A 62 5.64 -12.80 -5.35
CA LYS A 62 6.97 -12.27 -5.68
C LYS A 62 7.63 -11.53 -4.52
N VAL A 63 6.92 -11.29 -3.43
CA VAL A 63 7.50 -10.59 -2.28
C VAL A 63 8.52 -11.51 -1.61
N GLU A 64 9.76 -11.03 -1.48
CA GLU A 64 10.84 -11.80 -0.84
C GLU A 64 10.70 -11.89 0.68
N ALA A 65 10.09 -10.87 1.30
CA ALA A 65 9.85 -10.81 2.73
C ALA A 65 8.56 -11.54 3.15
N ASP A 66 8.46 -11.91 4.43
CA ASP A 66 7.27 -12.57 4.95
C ASP A 66 6.05 -11.64 4.91
N ILE A 67 4.91 -12.19 4.47
CA ILE A 67 3.60 -11.54 4.51
C ILE A 67 2.75 -12.22 5.58
N VAL A 68 2.23 -11.45 6.53
CA VAL A 68 1.34 -11.95 7.58
C VAL A 68 0.00 -11.21 7.51
N TYR A 69 -1.09 -11.97 7.58
CA TYR A 69 -2.45 -11.45 7.68
C TYR A 69 -2.95 -11.50 9.11
N GLU A 70 -3.15 -10.33 9.71
CA GLU A 70 -3.43 -10.18 11.13
C GLU A 70 -4.21 -8.90 11.44
N ASP A 71 -4.90 -8.93 12.57
CA ASP A 71 -5.68 -7.80 13.07
C ASP A 71 -4.88 -7.10 14.17
N LEU A 72 -3.97 -6.21 13.78
CA LEU A 72 -3.18 -5.40 14.72
C LEU A 72 -3.94 -4.16 15.24
N TYR A 73 -5.16 -3.95 14.75
CA TYR A 73 -5.95 -2.75 15.01
C TYR A 73 -7.23 -3.01 15.81
N ASP A 74 -7.44 -4.26 16.23
CA ASP A 74 -8.67 -4.75 16.87
C ASP A 74 -9.94 -4.36 16.08
N SER A 75 -9.85 -4.37 14.74
CA SER A 75 -10.94 -3.96 13.86
C SER A 75 -11.88 -5.11 13.50
N GLY A 76 -11.56 -6.34 13.88
CA GLY A 76 -12.24 -7.56 13.47
C GLY A 76 -11.87 -8.02 12.05
N GLU A 77 -10.86 -7.39 11.43
CA GLU A 77 -10.43 -7.67 10.07
C GLU A 77 -8.90 -7.80 9.99
N LYS A 78 -8.43 -8.76 9.20
CA LYS A 78 -7.00 -8.98 9.00
C LYS A 78 -6.46 -8.14 7.85
N TYR A 79 -5.39 -7.41 8.12
CA TYR A 79 -4.63 -6.64 7.13
C TYR A 79 -3.33 -7.37 6.79
N PRO A 80 -2.87 -7.32 5.53
CA PRO A 80 -1.57 -7.83 5.14
C PRO A 80 -0.46 -6.87 5.60
N HIS A 81 0.56 -7.43 6.26
CA HIS A 81 1.78 -6.73 6.64
C HIS A 81 3.00 -7.42 6.03
N ILE A 82 3.88 -6.64 5.40
CA ILE A 82 5.16 -7.14 4.87
C ILE A 82 6.25 -6.88 5.92
N TYR A 83 6.90 -7.95 6.40
CA TYR A 83 7.93 -7.90 7.43
C TYR A 83 9.34 -7.81 6.84
N GLY A 84 9.58 -6.76 6.04
CA GLY A 84 10.86 -6.51 5.41
C GLY A 84 10.79 -5.43 4.35
N ALA A 85 11.93 -5.16 3.72
CA ALA A 85 11.98 -4.29 2.55
C ALA A 85 11.18 -4.93 1.41
N LEU A 86 10.46 -4.11 0.64
CA LEU A 86 9.72 -4.56 -0.53
C LEU A 86 10.63 -4.49 -1.76
N ASN A 87 10.88 -5.64 -2.39
CA ASN A 87 11.54 -5.75 -3.68
C ASN A 87 10.65 -5.17 -4.79
N LEU A 88 11.23 -4.37 -5.69
CA LEU A 88 10.45 -3.58 -6.65
C LEU A 88 9.78 -4.42 -7.74
N ASP A 89 10.31 -5.60 -8.05
CA ASP A 89 9.74 -6.53 -9.04
C ASP A 89 8.48 -7.26 -8.55
N ALA A 90 8.19 -7.19 -7.25
CA ALA A 90 6.88 -7.55 -6.71
C ALA A 90 5.80 -6.49 -6.98
N VAL A 91 6.17 -5.25 -7.32
CA VAL A 91 5.21 -4.19 -7.67
C VAL A 91 4.81 -4.34 -9.14
N MET A 92 3.58 -4.80 -9.39
CA MET A 92 3.06 -5.03 -10.73
C MET A 92 2.54 -3.75 -11.39
N GLU A 93 1.97 -2.85 -10.59
CA GLU A 93 1.34 -1.62 -11.09
C GLU A 93 1.47 -0.51 -10.06
N VAL A 94 1.59 0.72 -10.55
CA VAL A 94 1.67 1.94 -9.75
C VAL A 94 0.66 2.93 -10.30
N CYS A 95 -0.31 3.31 -9.46
CA CYS A 95 -1.38 4.21 -9.85
C CYS A 95 -1.28 5.53 -9.09
N ASP A 96 -1.43 6.64 -9.80
CA ASP A 96 -1.66 7.94 -9.19
C ASP A 96 -2.95 7.94 -8.39
N PHE A 97 -2.92 8.51 -7.19
CA PHE A 97 -4.08 8.58 -6.32
C PHE A 97 -4.22 9.95 -5.64
N ILE A 98 -5.45 10.47 -5.64
CA ILE A 98 -5.82 11.70 -4.96
C ILE A 98 -6.91 11.34 -3.95
N ALA A 99 -6.63 11.57 -2.66
CA ALA A 99 -7.57 11.35 -1.58
C ALA A 99 -8.43 12.60 -1.34
N ASP A 100 -9.20 13.02 -2.35
CA ASP A 100 -10.12 14.17 -2.21
C ASP A 100 -11.42 13.79 -1.46
N GLU A 101 -12.28 14.78 -1.20
CA GLU A 101 -13.55 14.61 -0.47
C GLU A 101 -14.50 13.59 -1.12
N LYS A 102 -14.26 13.21 -2.38
CA LYS A 102 -15.05 12.25 -3.13
C LYS A 102 -14.12 11.24 -3.77
N VAL A 103 -13.40 10.45 -2.96
CA VAL A 103 -12.51 9.36 -3.40
C VAL A 103 -12.91 8.86 -4.80
N HIS A 104 -12.27 9.42 -5.83
CA HIS A 104 -12.73 9.24 -7.20
C HIS A 104 -12.18 7.90 -7.68
N LEU A 105 -12.91 6.83 -7.38
CA LEU A 105 -12.59 5.45 -7.74
C LEU A 105 -12.70 5.16 -9.25
N THR A 106 -12.91 6.16 -10.10
CA THR A 106 -13.30 5.94 -11.51
C THR A 106 -12.25 5.22 -12.37
N SER A 107 -11.02 5.09 -11.87
CA SER A 107 -9.96 4.29 -12.52
C SER A 107 -9.78 2.88 -11.91
N TRP A 108 -10.47 2.56 -10.81
CA TRP A 108 -10.26 1.38 -9.96
C TRP A 108 -11.29 0.27 -10.13
N ASP A 109 -12.46 0.56 -10.71
CA ASP A 109 -13.54 -0.43 -10.90
C ASP A 109 -13.05 -1.69 -11.66
N LYS A 110 -12.01 -1.56 -12.50
CA LYS A 110 -11.40 -2.69 -13.22
C LYS A 110 -10.40 -3.53 -12.40
N MET A 111 -9.87 -3.01 -11.30
CA MET A 111 -8.93 -3.73 -10.42
C MET A 111 -9.64 -4.44 -9.26
N LEU A 112 -10.92 -4.15 -9.06
CA LEU A 112 -11.79 -4.71 -8.01
C LEU A 112 -12.68 -5.87 -8.50
N GLU A 113 -12.71 -6.13 -9.82
CA GLU A 113 -13.35 -7.30 -10.47
C GLU A 113 -12.41 -8.52 -10.49
#